data_AF-A0A354GTL7-F1
#
_entry.id   AF-A0A354GTL7-F1
#
_cell.length_a   1.000
_cell.length_b   1.000
_cell.length_c   1.000
_cell.angle_alpha   90.00
_cell.angle_beta   90.00
_cell.angle_gamma   90.00
#
_symmetry.space_group_name_H-M   'P 1'
#
loop_
_entity.id
_entity.type
_entity.pdbx_description
1 polymer ?
#
loop_
_entity_poly.entity_id
_entity_poly.type
_entity_poly.pdbx_seq_one_letter_code
_entity_poly.pdbx_strand_id
1 'polypeptide(L)'
;MTTNNLAVSRRRPGITCDEALRTARQDAEAVYGDLLPAYRITLVYRQDGWHVDYDLVQPLTAGGGPHYVIDGTTGQIVFKRYEQ
;
A
#
# COMPACT_ATOMS: atom_id res chain seq x y z
N MET A 1 -18.75 20.85 -31.11
CA MET A 1 -18.51 19.60 -30.37
C MET A 1 -17.08 19.20 -30.66
N THR A 2 -16.14 19.43 -29.74
CA THR A 2 -14.72 19.11 -29.99
C THR A 2 -14.12 18.51 -28.73
N THR A 3 -13.42 17.40 -28.95
CA THR A 3 -13.09 16.28 -28.07
C THR A 3 -12.20 16.64 -26.88
N ASN A 4 -12.62 16.25 -25.67
CA ASN A 4 -11.81 16.28 -24.45
C ASN A 4 -10.84 15.07 -24.50
N ASN A 5 -9.61 15.31 -24.98
CA ASN A 5 -8.55 14.30 -24.95
C ASN A 5 -7.95 14.27 -23.54
N LEU A 6 -8.62 13.58 -22.61
CA LEU A 6 -8.04 13.19 -21.32
C LEU A 6 -7.01 12.09 -21.59
N ALA A 7 -5.84 12.50 -22.05
CA ALA A 7 -4.66 11.68 -21.94
C ALA A 7 -4.45 11.41 -20.45
N VAL A 8 -4.95 10.27 -19.97
CA VAL A 8 -4.54 9.69 -18.69
C VAL A 8 -3.07 9.37 -18.87
N SER A 9 -2.22 10.37 -18.63
CA SER A 9 -0.79 10.18 -18.47
C SER A 9 -0.65 9.14 -17.36
N ARG A 10 -0.31 7.89 -17.73
CA ARG A 10 0.14 6.90 -16.76
C ARG A 10 1.34 7.52 -16.07
N ARG A 11 1.09 8.20 -14.95
CA ARG A 11 2.13 8.74 -14.10
C ARG A 11 2.95 7.53 -13.70
N ARG A 12 4.17 7.46 -14.24
CA ARG A 12 5.12 6.48 -13.76
C ARG A 12 5.36 6.83 -12.29
N PRO A 13 5.26 5.87 -11.38
CA PRO A 13 5.55 6.17 -9.99
C PRO A 13 7.00 6.66 -9.89
N GLY A 14 7.19 7.74 -9.12
CA GLY A 14 8.49 8.30 -8.78
C GLY A 14 9.26 7.42 -7.80
N ILE A 15 8.59 6.48 -7.13
CA ILE A 15 9.20 5.44 -6.30
C ILE A 15 8.86 4.02 -6.79
N THR A 16 9.76 3.10 -6.55
CA THR A 16 9.62 1.68 -6.86
C THR A 16 8.65 0.97 -5.92
N CYS A 17 8.21 -0.22 -6.32
CA CYS A 17 7.44 -1.11 -5.47
C CYS A 17 8.16 -1.47 -4.16
N ASP A 18 9.47 -1.69 -4.22
CA ASP A 18 10.27 -2.07 -3.06
C ASP A 18 10.40 -0.92 -2.06
N GLU A 19 10.49 0.32 -2.55
CA GLU A 19 10.49 1.51 -1.70
C GLU A 19 9.14 1.70 -1.01
N ALA A 20 8.02 1.56 -1.74
CA ALA A 20 6.69 1.63 -1.15
C ALA A 20 6.47 0.54 -0.08
N LEU A 21 6.88 -0.69 -0.38
CA LEU A 21 6.78 -1.82 0.54
C LEU A 21 7.65 -1.60 1.79
N ARG A 22 8.87 -1.08 1.62
CA ARG A 22 9.75 -0.76 2.75
C ARG A 22 9.11 0.26 3.69
N THR A 23 8.53 1.34 3.15
CA THR A 23 7.83 2.35 3.95
C THR A 23 6.68 1.73 4.73
N ALA A 24 5.79 0.99 4.06
CA ALA A 24 4.64 0.36 4.70
C ALA A 24 5.08 -0.62 5.81
N ARG A 25 6.13 -1.41 5.53
CA ARG A 25 6.67 -2.39 6.49
C ARG A 25 7.26 -1.75 7.73
N GLN A 26 8.03 -0.67 7.58
CA GLN A 26 8.62 0.03 8.72
C GLN A 26 7.56 0.60 9.66
N ASP A 27 6.49 1.19 9.11
CA ASP A 27 5.37 1.71 9.92
C ASP A 27 4.58 0.57 10.58
N ALA A 28 4.34 -0.52 9.85
CA ALA A 28 3.63 -1.68 10.36
C ALA A 28 4.40 -2.39 11.48
N GLU A 29 5.72 -2.58 11.33
CA GLU A 29 6.59 -3.19 12.33
C GLU A 29 6.66 -2.37 13.63
N ALA A 30 6.56 -1.04 13.53
CA ALA A 30 6.51 -0.16 14.69
C ALA A 30 5.22 -0.34 15.53
N VAL A 31 4.12 -0.80 14.91
CA VAL A 31 2.81 -0.97 15.57
C VAL A 31 2.59 -2.41 16.03
N TYR A 32 2.90 -3.39 15.17
CA TYR A 32 2.59 -4.80 15.40
C TYR A 32 3.80 -5.66 15.79
N GLY A 33 5.01 -5.11 15.75
CA GLY A 33 6.24 -5.87 15.95
C GLY A 33 6.66 -6.67 14.71
N ASP A 34 7.23 -7.86 14.89
CA ASP A 34 7.78 -8.65 13.79
C ASP A 34 6.66 -9.34 12.96
N LEU A 35 6.22 -8.68 11.89
CA LEU A 35 5.09 -9.06 11.04
C LEU A 35 5.36 -10.25 10.08
N LEU A 36 6.59 -10.77 10.05
CA LEU A 36 7.08 -11.51 8.89
C LEU A 36 6.48 -12.89 8.57
N PRO A 37 6.01 -13.71 9.52
CA PRO A 37 5.46 -15.02 9.15
C PRO A 37 3.93 -15.04 8.99
N ALA A 38 3.22 -14.05 9.54
CA ALA A 38 1.76 -14.13 9.69
C ALA A 38 0.96 -13.53 8.53
N TYR A 39 1.60 -12.74 7.65
CA TYR A 39 0.90 -11.95 6.63
C TYR A 39 1.33 -12.27 5.20
N ARG A 40 0.35 -12.39 4.30
CA ARG A 40 0.50 -12.27 2.86
C ARG A 40 0.43 -10.79 2.50
N ILE A 41 1.39 -10.29 1.74
CA ILE A 41 1.43 -8.89 1.33
C ILE A 41 1.00 -8.77 -0.13
N THR A 42 0.01 -7.93 -0.39
CA THR A 42 -0.43 -7.57 -1.74
C THR A 42 -0.03 -6.12 -2.01
N LEU A 43 0.65 -5.88 -3.14
CA LEU A 43 1.11 -4.55 -3.54
C LEU A 43 0.59 -4.21 -4.94
N VAL A 44 -0.18 -3.13 -5.07
CA VAL A 44 -0.79 -2.71 -6.34
C VAL A 44 -0.62 -1.21 -6.54
N TYR A 45 -0.11 -0.81 -7.70
CA TYR A 45 -0.09 0.60 -8.09
C TYR A 45 -1.45 1.02 -8.67
N ARG A 46 -2.08 2.03 -8.06
CA ARG A 46 -3.34 2.64 -8.48
C ARG A 46 -3.16 4.14 -8.71
N GLN A 47 -4.21 4.82 -9.14
CA GLN A 47 -4.18 6.25 -9.51
C GLN A 47 -3.77 7.16 -8.34
N ASP A 48 -4.09 6.75 -7.11
CA ASP A 48 -3.85 7.45 -5.85
C ASP A 48 -2.55 7.03 -5.15
N GLY A 49 -1.83 6.03 -5.66
CA GLY A 49 -0.54 5.60 -5.11
C GLY A 49 -0.34 4.09 -5.11
N TRP A 50 0.65 3.65 -4.34
CA TRP A 50 0.90 2.25 -4.05
C TRP A 50 0.01 1.80 -2.90
N HIS A 51 -0.88 0.85 -3.17
CA HIS A 51 -1.71 0.19 -2.17
C HIS A 51 -0.95 -1.02 -1.62
N VAL A 52 -0.74 -1.06 -0.31
CA VAL A 52 -0.10 -2.17 0.40
C VAL A 52 -1.11 -2.78 1.37
N ASP A 53 -1.54 -3.99 1.07
CA ASP A 53 -2.45 -4.77 1.90
C ASP A 53 -1.67 -5.88 2.59
N TYR A 54 -1.83 -5.99 3.91
CA TYR A 54 -1.36 -7.13 4.68
C TYR A 54 -2.58 -7.99 5.03
N ASP A 55 -2.63 -9.21 4.50
CA ASP A 55 -3.69 -10.18 4.77
C ASP A 55 -3.14 -11.29 5.67
N LEU A 56 -3.86 -11.68 6.72
CA LEU A 56 -3.43 -12.83 7.52
C LEU A 56 -3.41 -14.10 6.66
N VAL A 57 -2.31 -14.86 6.74
CA VAL A 57 -2.18 -16.15 6.05
C VAL A 57 -3.21 -17.16 6.57
N GLN A 58 -3.60 -17.04 7.85
CA GLN A 58 -4.67 -17.82 8.47
C GLN A 58 -5.87 -16.93 8.77
N PRO A 59 -6.93 -16.98 7.94
CA PRO A 59 -8.10 -16.09 8.05
C PRO A 59 -9.04 -16.42 9.23
N LEU A 60 -8.67 -17.35 10.10
CA LEU A 60 -9.51 -17.78 11.24
C LEU A 60 -9.41 -16.84 12.45
N THR A 61 -8.49 -15.87 12.44
CA THR A 61 -8.40 -14.83 13.46
C THR A 61 -9.16 -13.61 12.96
N ALA A 62 -10.24 -13.23 13.64
CA ALA A 62 -11.02 -12.04 13.30
C ALA A 62 -10.13 -10.79 13.50
N GLY A 63 -9.80 -10.14 12.38
CA GLY A 63 -8.92 -8.98 12.30
C GLY A 63 -8.13 -9.05 11.01
N GLY A 64 -8.40 -8.17 10.04
CA GLY A 64 -7.53 -8.06 8.87
C GLY A 64 -6.12 -7.62 9.26
N GLY A 65 -5.18 -7.59 8.32
CA GLY A 65 -3.92 -6.90 8.57
C GLY A 65 -3.99 -5.42 8.17
N PRO A 66 -2.91 -4.67 8.40
CA PRO A 66 -2.87 -3.25 8.08
C PRO A 66 -3.02 -2.99 6.58
N HIS A 67 -3.67 -1.88 6.25
CA HIS A 67 -3.80 -1.38 4.88
C HIS A 67 -3.14 -0.02 4.76
N TYR A 68 -2.35 0.18 3.71
CA TYR A 68 -1.65 1.43 3.42
C TYR A 68 -1.91 1.90 2.00
N VAL A 69 -1.94 3.22 1.84
CA VAL A 69 -1.73 3.88 0.56
C VAL A 69 -0.50 4.77 0.68
N ILE A 70 0.49 4.54 -0.18
CA ILE A 70 1.75 5.29 -0.24
C ILE A 70 1.71 6.16 -1.49
N ASP A 71 1.99 7.46 -1.35
CA ASP A 71 2.09 8.37 -2.49
C ASP A 71 3.17 7.87 -3.45
N GLY A 72 2.76 7.65 -4.70
CA GLY A 72 3.63 7.06 -5.72
C GLY A 72 4.78 7.96 -6.17
N THR A 73 4.83 9.23 -5.74
CA THR A 73 5.86 10.20 -6.15
C THR A 73 6.88 10.46 -5.04
N THR A 74 6.39 10.60 -3.81
CA THR A 74 7.15 11.03 -2.62
C THR A 74 7.46 9.88 -1.67
N GLY A 75 6.74 8.76 -1.78
CA GLY A 75 6.87 7.64 -0.86
C GLY A 75 6.29 7.88 0.54
N GLN A 76 5.53 8.95 0.74
CA GLN A 76 4.86 9.23 2.02
C GLN A 76 3.59 8.39 2.18
N ILE A 77 3.31 7.96 3.40
CA ILE A 77 2.03 7.30 3.73
C ILE A 77 0.92 8.36 3.65
N VAL A 78 0.00 8.22 2.69
CA VAL A 78 -1.16 9.10 2.55
C VAL A 78 -2.39 8.56 3.26
N PHE A 79 -2.45 7.24 3.44
CA PHE A 79 -3.51 6.58 4.20
C PHE A 79 -2.95 5.35 4.92
N LYS A 80 -3.43 5.12 6.14
CA LYS A 80 -3.22 3.87 6.86
C LYS A 80 -4.45 3.49 7.67
N ARG A 81 -4.76 2.20 7.70
CA ARG A 81 -5.81 1.61 8.54
C ARG A 81 -5.26 0.41 9.27
N TYR A 82 -5.54 0.38 10.56
CA TYR A 82 -5.26 -0.73 11.45
C TYR A 82 -6.56 -1.41 11.83
N GLU A 83 -6.60 -2.72 11.73
CA GLU A 83 -7.66 -3.51 12.34
C GLU A 83 -7.22 -3.74 13.80
N GLN A 84 -8.01 -3.26 14.75
CA GLN A 84 -7.83 -3.43 16.20
C GLN A 84 -8.98 -4.24 16.79
#